data_AF-A0A2K1Q9A2-F1
#
_entry.id   AF-A0A2K1Q9A2-F1
#
_cell.length_a   1.000
_cell.length_b   1.000
_cell.length_c   1.000
_cell.angle_alpha   90.00
_cell.angle_beta   90.00
_cell.angle_gamma   90.00
#
_symmetry.space_group_name_H-M   'P 1'
#
loop_
_entity.id
_entity.type
_entity.pdbx_description
1 polymer ?
#
loop_
_entity_poly.entity_id
_entity_poly.type
_entity_poly.pdbx_seq_one_letter_code
_entity_poly.pdbx_strand_id
1 'polypeptide(L)'
;MTTFIQLHLLTAYAPANLNRDDAGRPKTAFMGGVERLRVSSQSLKRAWRCSETFEDTMGGYIGKRTRRIGIEYVYQPMTDAGVAEKMASAAAEKIAAQFGSLKKDKNASSVEKKLEIEQIVHVSRYEIDLIKQLVDVLIAEQRTPGEEEVKLLRKEQRSVDMALFGRMLASSPEFNVEAACQVSHALGVSAVTIEDDFFTAVDDLNKKEDAGSAHMGEQGFASALFYTYICISRDLLIKNLGGDEELAKRVIAALTETALTVSPTGKQNSFASRAYASYALAEIGQRQPRSLAAAFFQPVREADQIPAAIVRLKHQRESFEHAYGKCTDAHQELNVPEGQGTLAELLAFVSQ
;
A
#
# COMPACT_ATOMS: atom_id res chain seq x y z
N MET A 1 9.67 -19.82 17.52
CA MET A 1 10.30 -18.48 17.53
C MET A 1 10.00 -17.85 16.20
N THR A 2 9.65 -16.56 16.16
CA THR A 2 9.24 -15.90 14.92
C THR A 2 10.45 -15.35 14.18
N THR A 3 10.59 -15.65 12.89
CA THR A 3 11.61 -15.07 12.01
C THR A 3 11.10 -13.76 11.42
N PHE A 4 11.85 -12.69 11.65
CA PHE A 4 11.57 -11.35 11.14
C PHE A 4 12.53 -10.98 10.02
N ILE A 5 11.99 -10.35 8.99
CA ILE A 5 12.75 -9.73 7.90
C ILE A 5 12.52 -8.22 7.99
N GLN A 6 13.59 -7.47 8.17
CA GLN A 6 13.57 -6.02 8.33
C GLN A 6 14.22 -5.37 7.12
N LEU A 7 13.54 -4.41 6.50
CA LEU A 7 14.06 -3.62 5.39
C LEU A 7 14.20 -2.16 5.81
N HIS A 8 15.37 -1.61 5.53
CA HIS A 8 15.72 -0.22 5.79
C HIS A 8 16.11 0.42 4.46
N LEU A 9 15.25 1.28 3.93
CA LEU A 9 15.41 1.84 2.59
C LEU A 9 15.67 3.34 2.66
N LEU A 10 16.58 3.82 1.81
CA LEU A 10 16.79 5.23 1.54
C LEU A 10 16.46 5.52 0.07
N THR A 11 15.46 6.35 -0.18
CA THR A 11 15.03 6.75 -1.53
C THR A 11 15.05 8.27 -1.64
N ALA A 12 15.83 8.78 -2.59
CA ALA A 12 15.86 10.21 -2.90
C ALA A 12 14.76 10.55 -3.92
N TYR A 13 13.94 11.53 -3.59
CA TYR A 13 12.95 12.08 -4.52
C TYR A 13 13.30 13.53 -4.84
N ALA A 14 13.36 13.84 -6.13
CA ALA A 14 13.41 15.21 -6.65
C ALA A 14 12.17 16.01 -6.23
N PRO A 15 12.12 17.34 -6.47
CA PRO A 15 10.97 18.17 -6.11
C PRO A 15 9.64 17.55 -6.57
N ALA A 16 8.77 17.21 -5.61
CA ALA A 16 7.53 16.50 -5.88
C ALA A 16 6.47 16.70 -4.78
N ASN A 17 5.23 16.31 -5.08
CA ASN A 17 4.15 16.18 -4.11
C ASN A 17 3.57 14.76 -4.08
N LEU A 18 4.39 13.81 -3.61
CA LEU A 18 4.10 12.37 -3.60
C LEU A 18 2.85 11.99 -2.80
N ASN A 19 2.63 12.68 -1.67
CA ASN A 19 1.50 12.45 -0.79
C ASN A 19 1.10 13.73 -0.07
N ARG A 20 -0.14 14.17 -0.30
CA ARG A 20 -0.69 15.44 0.17
C ARG A 20 -1.82 15.30 1.18
N ASP A 21 -2.04 16.35 1.95
CA ASP A 21 -3.22 16.52 2.80
C ASP A 21 -4.45 16.99 2.02
N ASP A 22 -5.51 17.31 2.74
CA ASP A 22 -6.79 17.81 2.22
C ASP A 22 -6.69 19.22 1.63
N ALA A 23 -5.73 20.04 2.07
CA ALA A 23 -5.40 21.33 1.47
C ALA A 23 -4.49 21.22 0.24
N GLY A 24 -4.05 20.01 -0.12
CA GLY A 24 -3.19 19.77 -1.27
C GLY A 24 -1.71 19.99 -1.00
N ARG A 25 -1.30 20.28 0.25
CA ARG A 25 0.11 20.47 0.64
C ARG A 25 0.79 19.12 0.87
N PRO A 26 2.10 18.98 0.55
CA PRO A 26 2.86 17.79 0.89
C PRO A 26 2.76 17.50 2.39
N LYS A 27 2.49 16.25 2.75
CA LYS A 27 2.39 15.85 4.16
C LYS A 27 3.75 15.98 4.82
N THR A 28 3.74 16.52 6.03
CA THR A 28 4.93 16.62 6.88
C THR A 28 4.77 15.85 8.19
N ALA A 29 5.85 15.77 8.95
CA ALA A 29 5.87 15.38 10.35
C ALA A 29 7.02 16.08 11.07
N PHE A 30 6.84 16.33 12.36
CA PHE A 30 7.87 16.93 13.22
C PHE A 30 8.69 15.84 13.90
N MET A 31 10.02 15.84 13.71
CA MET A 31 10.92 14.89 14.38
C MET A 31 12.30 15.52 14.57
N GLY A 32 12.81 15.47 15.81
CA GLY A 32 14.13 16.00 16.11
C GLY A 32 14.23 17.52 16.09
N GLY A 33 13.14 18.21 16.39
CA GLY A 33 13.10 19.68 16.40
C GLY A 33 12.94 20.33 15.03
N VAL A 34 12.70 19.57 13.96
CA VAL A 34 12.48 20.10 12.60
C VAL A 34 11.29 19.44 11.92
N GLU A 35 10.69 20.16 10.99
CA GLU A 35 9.69 19.63 10.06
C GLU A 35 10.36 18.83 8.93
N ARG A 36 9.73 17.72 8.54
CA ARG A 36 10.24 16.78 7.54
C ARG A 36 9.13 16.32 6.64
N LEU A 37 9.44 16.02 5.37
CA LEU A 37 8.46 15.39 4.50
C LEU A 37 8.08 14.01 5.03
N ARG A 38 6.83 13.64 4.80
CA ARG A 38 6.28 12.36 5.18
C ARG A 38 5.44 11.79 4.06
N VAL A 39 5.76 10.56 3.64
CA VAL A 39 4.83 9.75 2.83
C VAL A 39 4.14 8.75 3.75
N SER A 40 2.81 8.72 3.66
CA SER A 40 2.02 7.87 4.53
C SER A 40 2.15 6.38 4.18
N SER A 41 2.17 5.51 5.20
CA SER A 41 2.32 4.06 4.99
C SER A 41 1.19 3.48 4.14
N GLN A 42 -0.02 4.03 4.22
CA GLN A 42 -1.12 3.67 3.32
C GLN A 42 -0.87 4.05 1.85
N SER A 43 -0.20 5.19 1.60
CA SER A 43 0.17 5.61 0.24
C SER A 43 1.21 4.65 -0.34
N LEU A 44 2.22 4.30 0.46
CA LEU A 44 3.25 3.31 0.09
C LEU A 44 2.65 1.94 -0.20
N LYS A 45 1.91 1.38 0.77
CA LYS A 45 1.26 0.07 0.62
C LYS A 45 0.34 0.00 -0.60
N ARG A 46 -0.40 1.08 -0.89
CA ARG A 46 -1.26 1.13 -2.09
C ARG A 46 -0.42 1.19 -3.37
N ALA A 47 0.64 1.99 -3.40
CA ALA A 47 1.52 2.10 -4.56
C ALA A 47 2.13 0.74 -4.91
N TRP A 48 2.66 0.03 -3.91
CA TRP A 48 3.27 -1.29 -4.11
C TRP A 48 2.24 -2.34 -4.55
N ARG A 49 1.13 -2.48 -3.81
CA ARG A 49 0.10 -3.50 -4.06
C ARG A 49 -0.61 -3.36 -5.41
N CYS A 50 -0.67 -2.15 -5.96
CA CYS A 50 -1.34 -1.86 -7.24
C CYS A 50 -0.34 -1.50 -8.34
N SER A 51 0.94 -1.83 -8.17
CA SER A 51 1.95 -1.65 -9.20
C SER A 51 1.95 -2.81 -10.18
N GLU A 52 2.33 -2.53 -11.42
CA GLU A 52 2.55 -3.55 -12.45
C GLU A 52 3.57 -4.59 -11.95
N THR A 53 4.69 -4.17 -11.37
CA THR A 53 5.71 -5.07 -10.81
C THR A 53 5.14 -6.08 -9.80
N PHE A 54 4.24 -5.64 -8.90
CA PHE A 54 3.60 -6.55 -7.96
C PHE A 54 2.54 -7.41 -8.65
N GLU A 55 1.72 -6.84 -9.53
CA GLU A 55 0.66 -7.54 -10.26
C GLU A 55 1.21 -8.60 -11.24
N ASP A 56 2.33 -8.36 -11.91
CA ASP A 56 2.98 -9.32 -12.82
C ASP A 56 3.43 -10.57 -12.05
N THR A 57 3.91 -10.37 -10.81
CA THR A 57 4.42 -11.47 -9.98
C THR A 57 3.31 -12.17 -9.19
N MET A 58 2.25 -11.45 -8.83
CA MET A 58 1.23 -11.86 -7.85
C MET A 58 -0.22 -11.79 -8.35
N GLY A 59 -0.48 -11.47 -9.62
CA GLY A 59 -1.81 -11.10 -10.14
C GLY A 59 -2.93 -12.12 -9.87
N GLY A 60 -2.59 -13.41 -9.84
CA GLY A 60 -3.53 -14.48 -9.47
C GLY A 60 -3.88 -14.58 -7.98
N TYR A 61 -3.15 -13.88 -7.12
CA TYR A 61 -3.23 -13.99 -5.66
C TYR A 61 -3.66 -12.68 -4.97
N ILE A 62 -3.96 -11.62 -5.71
CA ILE A 62 -4.30 -10.30 -5.15
C ILE A 62 -5.82 -10.15 -4.94
N GLY A 63 -6.20 -9.64 -3.77
CA GLY A 63 -7.59 -9.34 -3.43
C GLY A 63 -8.03 -7.96 -3.92
N LYS A 64 -9.32 -7.63 -3.73
CA LYS A 64 -9.86 -6.32 -4.10
C LYS A 64 -10.38 -5.56 -2.88
N ARG A 65 -10.10 -4.26 -2.85
CA ARG A 65 -10.63 -3.34 -1.84
C ARG A 65 -11.73 -2.52 -2.48
N THR A 66 -12.97 -2.66 -2.02
CA THR A 66 -14.11 -2.02 -2.67
C THR A 66 -15.26 -1.75 -1.71
N ARG A 67 -16.13 -0.80 -2.06
CA ARG A 67 -17.49 -0.66 -1.48
C ARG A 67 -18.57 -1.20 -2.41
N ARG A 68 -18.20 -1.52 -3.65
CA ARG A 68 -19.11 -1.84 -4.75
C ARG A 68 -19.23 -3.34 -4.96
N ILE A 69 -19.03 -4.16 -3.92
CA ILE A 69 -19.00 -5.62 -4.07
C ILE A 69 -20.33 -6.17 -4.62
N GLY A 70 -21.46 -5.67 -4.12
CA GLY A 70 -22.78 -6.05 -4.61
C GLY A 70 -23.08 -5.55 -6.02
N ILE A 71 -22.45 -4.45 -6.46
CA ILE A 71 -22.64 -3.91 -7.80
C ILE A 71 -21.82 -4.73 -8.80
N GLU A 72 -20.51 -4.74 -8.61
CA GLU A 72 -19.53 -5.23 -9.59
C GLU A 72 -19.56 -6.75 -9.75
N TYR A 73 -19.85 -7.48 -8.66
CA TYR A 73 -19.77 -8.94 -8.67
C TYR A 73 -21.12 -9.64 -8.61
N VAL A 74 -22.24 -8.91 -8.44
CA VAL A 74 -23.57 -9.51 -8.31
C VAL A 74 -24.59 -8.84 -9.22
N TYR A 75 -24.92 -7.57 -8.96
CA TYR A 75 -25.96 -6.86 -9.70
C TYR A 75 -25.66 -6.78 -11.20
N GLN A 76 -24.48 -6.25 -11.57
CA GLN A 76 -24.12 -6.06 -12.97
C GLN A 76 -24.05 -7.40 -13.72
N PRO A 77 -23.36 -8.45 -13.24
CA PRO A 77 -23.38 -9.76 -13.90
C PRO A 77 -24.77 -10.36 -14.06
N MET A 78 -25.66 -10.22 -13.06
CA MET A 78 -27.03 -10.75 -13.14
C MET A 78 -27.88 -9.97 -14.16
N THR A 79 -27.79 -8.64 -14.19
CA THR A 79 -28.54 -7.82 -15.15
C THR A 79 -28.02 -8.01 -16.58
N ASP A 80 -26.71 -8.13 -16.76
CA ASP A 80 -26.10 -8.39 -18.07
C ASP A 80 -26.52 -9.76 -18.62
N ALA A 81 -26.79 -10.72 -17.73
CA ALA A 81 -27.36 -12.03 -18.07
C ALA A 81 -28.90 -12.03 -18.22
N GLY A 82 -29.56 -10.88 -18.15
CA GLY A 82 -31.00 -10.73 -18.36
C GLY A 82 -31.88 -11.06 -17.15
N VAL A 83 -31.31 -11.21 -15.94
CA VAL A 83 -32.11 -11.37 -14.71
C VAL A 83 -32.82 -10.05 -14.38
N ALA A 84 -34.08 -10.13 -13.93
CA ALA A 84 -34.87 -8.95 -13.58
C ALA A 84 -34.17 -8.10 -12.49
N GLU A 85 -34.11 -6.78 -12.68
CA GLU A 85 -33.39 -5.84 -11.80
C GLU A 85 -33.76 -5.98 -10.32
N LYS A 86 -35.06 -6.18 -10.02
CA LYS A 86 -35.53 -6.36 -8.64
C LYS A 86 -34.90 -7.58 -7.97
N MET A 87 -34.71 -8.66 -8.72
CA MET A 87 -34.10 -9.89 -8.23
C MET A 87 -32.58 -9.74 -8.09
N ALA A 88 -31.93 -9.15 -9.10
CA ALA A 88 -30.49 -8.85 -9.06
C ALA A 88 -30.14 -7.92 -7.88
N SER A 89 -30.95 -6.88 -7.63
CA SER A 89 -30.79 -5.97 -6.50
C SER A 89 -30.94 -6.70 -5.16
N ALA A 90 -31.95 -7.55 -5.02
CA ALA A 90 -32.16 -8.32 -3.78
C ALA A 90 -31.02 -9.31 -3.51
N ALA A 91 -30.47 -9.95 -4.55
CA ALA A 91 -29.31 -10.82 -4.44
C ALA A 91 -28.05 -10.02 -4.04
N ALA A 92 -27.82 -8.87 -4.69
CA ALA A 92 -26.71 -7.98 -4.40
C ALA A 92 -26.74 -7.45 -2.97
N GLU A 93 -27.90 -7.04 -2.46
CA GLU A 93 -28.07 -6.60 -1.06
C GLU A 93 -27.70 -7.71 -0.08
N LYS A 94 -28.25 -8.92 -0.28
CA LYS A 94 -28.00 -10.07 0.60
C LYS A 94 -26.52 -10.47 0.63
N ILE A 95 -25.86 -10.52 -0.52
CA ILE A 95 -24.44 -10.87 -0.60
C ILE A 95 -23.57 -9.75 -0.03
N ALA A 96 -23.82 -8.49 -0.39
CA ALA A 96 -23.03 -7.36 0.09
C ALA A 96 -23.11 -7.19 1.62
N ALA A 97 -24.27 -7.45 2.21
CA ALA A 97 -24.49 -7.37 3.66
C ALA A 97 -23.56 -8.31 4.47
N GLN A 98 -23.04 -9.37 3.86
CA GLN A 98 -22.07 -10.27 4.49
C GLN A 98 -20.66 -9.67 4.59
N PHE A 99 -20.33 -8.73 3.71
CA PHE A 99 -19.02 -8.09 3.65
C PHE A 99 -18.99 -6.72 4.33
N GLY A 100 -20.15 -6.17 4.68
CA GLY A 100 -20.27 -4.94 5.45
C GLY A 100 -21.70 -4.38 5.47
N SER A 101 -21.94 -3.38 6.31
CA SER A 101 -23.23 -2.70 6.39
C SER A 101 -23.56 -2.01 5.06
N LEU A 102 -24.77 -2.24 4.54
CA LEU A 102 -25.28 -1.51 3.39
C LEU A 102 -25.44 -0.02 3.70
N LYS A 103 -25.13 0.83 2.73
CA LYS A 103 -25.21 2.28 2.87
C LYS A 103 -26.68 2.72 2.98
N LYS A 104 -27.04 3.31 4.13
CA LYS A 104 -28.39 3.87 4.37
C LYS A 104 -28.50 5.29 3.83
N ASP A 105 -28.41 5.46 2.52
CA ASP A 105 -28.56 6.77 1.89
C ASP A 105 -29.98 6.97 1.36
N LYS A 106 -30.78 7.74 2.09
CA LYS A 106 -32.18 8.08 1.71
C LYS A 106 -32.25 8.94 0.44
N ASN A 107 -31.14 9.55 0.02
CA ASN A 107 -31.05 10.41 -1.15
C ASN A 107 -30.32 9.73 -2.34
N ALA A 108 -30.06 8.42 -2.27
CA ALA A 108 -29.43 7.68 -3.36
C ALA A 108 -30.32 7.68 -4.61
N SER A 109 -29.86 8.40 -5.64
CA SER A 109 -30.59 8.60 -6.91
C SER A 109 -30.58 7.39 -7.86
N SER A 110 -29.72 6.39 -7.63
CA SER A 110 -29.64 5.17 -8.45
C SER A 110 -29.65 3.90 -7.58
N VAL A 111 -30.13 2.79 -8.14
CA VAL A 111 -30.14 1.46 -7.51
C VAL A 111 -28.71 1.07 -7.09
N GLU A 112 -27.73 1.26 -7.97
CA GLU A 112 -26.32 0.98 -7.69
C GLU A 112 -25.80 1.65 -6.42
N LYS A 113 -26.13 2.93 -6.18
CA LYS A 113 -25.67 3.64 -4.97
C LYS A 113 -26.23 3.04 -3.67
N LYS A 114 -27.36 2.35 -3.73
CA LYS A 114 -27.96 1.64 -2.58
C LYS A 114 -27.29 0.29 -2.31
N LEU A 115 -26.64 -0.29 -3.32
CA LEU A 115 -25.92 -1.56 -3.24
C LEU A 115 -24.47 -1.41 -2.77
N GLU A 116 -24.00 -0.18 -2.54
CA GLU A 116 -22.72 0.06 -1.90
C GLU A 116 -22.77 -0.29 -0.41
N ILE A 117 -21.72 -0.91 0.09
CA ILE A 117 -21.48 -0.99 1.53
C ILE A 117 -20.85 0.31 2.03
N GLU A 118 -21.10 0.64 3.30
CA GLU A 118 -20.67 1.88 3.93
C GLU A 118 -19.14 1.97 4.05
N GLN A 119 -18.50 0.87 4.45
CA GLN A 119 -17.07 0.79 4.69
C GLN A 119 -16.38 0.02 3.56
N ILE A 120 -15.14 0.38 3.23
CA ILE A 120 -14.34 -0.38 2.25
C ILE A 120 -14.01 -1.74 2.86
N VAL A 121 -14.40 -2.82 2.17
CA VAL A 121 -13.98 -4.18 2.50
C VAL A 121 -12.77 -4.60 1.68
N HIS A 122 -11.87 -5.39 2.25
CA HIS A 122 -10.85 -6.14 1.51
C HIS A 122 -11.35 -7.57 1.32
N VAL A 123 -11.68 -7.92 0.09
CA VAL A 123 -12.17 -9.25 -0.31
C VAL A 123 -11.01 -10.05 -0.88
N SER A 124 -10.87 -11.30 -0.45
CA SER A 124 -9.87 -12.20 -1.03
C SER A 124 -10.28 -12.61 -2.43
N ARG A 125 -9.32 -13.09 -3.23
CA ARG A 125 -9.61 -13.61 -4.56
C ARG A 125 -10.53 -14.83 -4.49
N TYR A 126 -10.28 -15.73 -3.54
CA TYR A 126 -11.12 -16.90 -3.32
C TYR A 126 -12.56 -16.53 -2.97
N GLU A 127 -12.77 -15.54 -2.09
CA GLU A 127 -14.10 -15.03 -1.76
C GLU A 127 -14.80 -14.42 -2.99
N ILE A 128 -14.07 -13.73 -3.87
CA ILE A 128 -14.61 -13.22 -5.15
C ILE A 128 -15.02 -14.37 -6.07
N ASP A 129 -14.21 -15.43 -6.16
CA ASP A 129 -14.52 -16.57 -7.01
C ASP A 129 -15.75 -17.34 -6.48
N LEU A 130 -15.92 -17.45 -5.15
CA LEU A 130 -17.13 -18.00 -4.53
C LEU A 130 -18.38 -17.14 -4.81
N ILE A 131 -18.25 -15.80 -4.78
CA ILE A 131 -19.35 -14.90 -5.16
C ILE A 131 -19.74 -15.16 -6.61
N LYS A 132 -18.78 -15.25 -7.52
CA LYS A 132 -19.05 -15.50 -8.95
C LYS A 132 -19.74 -16.83 -9.17
N GLN A 133 -19.25 -17.89 -8.54
CA GLN A 133 -19.88 -19.22 -8.63
C GLN A 133 -21.33 -19.21 -8.13
N LEU A 134 -21.60 -18.53 -7.01
CA LEU A 134 -22.96 -18.38 -6.52
C LEU A 134 -23.82 -17.60 -7.53
N VAL A 135 -23.29 -16.50 -8.07
CA VAL A 135 -24.00 -15.68 -9.06
C VAL A 135 -24.35 -16.44 -10.32
N ASP A 136 -23.45 -17.30 -10.82
CA ASP A 136 -23.73 -18.17 -11.96
C ASP A 136 -24.92 -19.11 -11.69
N VAL A 137 -25.00 -19.67 -10.48
CA VAL A 137 -26.15 -20.50 -10.03
C VAL A 137 -27.43 -19.67 -9.97
N LEU A 138 -27.37 -18.46 -9.39
CA LEU A 138 -28.54 -17.58 -9.28
C LEU A 138 -29.08 -17.13 -10.64
N ILE A 139 -28.20 -16.92 -11.62
CA ILE A 139 -28.57 -16.59 -13.00
C ILE A 139 -29.28 -17.78 -13.66
N ALA A 140 -28.72 -18.99 -13.51
CA ALA A 140 -29.28 -20.21 -14.10
C ALA A 140 -30.65 -20.56 -13.51
N GLU A 141 -30.81 -20.39 -12.20
CA GLU A 141 -32.02 -20.75 -11.46
C GLU A 141 -33.05 -19.62 -11.35
N GLN A 142 -32.70 -18.40 -11.79
CA GLN A 142 -33.57 -17.21 -11.73
C GLN A 142 -34.18 -17.01 -10.33
N ARG A 143 -33.32 -16.99 -9.31
CA ARG A 143 -33.74 -16.81 -7.90
C ARG A 143 -32.79 -15.92 -7.10
N THR A 144 -33.20 -15.64 -5.86
CA THR A 144 -32.34 -14.99 -4.86
C THR A 144 -31.61 -16.04 -4.01
N PRO A 145 -30.44 -15.71 -3.42
CA PRO A 145 -29.71 -16.63 -2.58
C PRO A 145 -30.41 -16.87 -1.23
N GLY A 146 -30.26 -18.08 -0.70
CA GLY A 146 -30.62 -18.46 0.65
C GLY A 146 -29.60 -17.98 1.69
N GLU A 147 -29.94 -18.08 2.97
CA GLU A 147 -29.12 -17.55 4.08
C GLU A 147 -27.77 -18.26 4.25
N GLU A 148 -27.70 -19.56 3.96
CA GLU A 148 -26.45 -20.32 4.04
C GLU A 148 -25.53 -20.06 2.84
N GLU A 149 -26.10 -19.85 1.66
CA GLU A 149 -25.33 -19.61 0.43
C GLU A 149 -24.55 -18.30 0.47
N VAL A 150 -25.07 -17.28 1.18
CA VAL A 150 -24.40 -15.98 1.30
C VAL A 150 -23.23 -15.98 2.28
N LYS A 151 -23.03 -17.04 3.08
CA LYS A 151 -21.87 -17.16 3.98
C LYS A 151 -20.60 -17.42 3.18
N LEU A 152 -20.08 -16.38 2.53
CA LEU A 152 -19.00 -16.44 1.54
C LEU A 152 -17.64 -16.04 2.12
N LEU A 153 -17.60 -15.43 3.31
CA LEU A 153 -16.35 -15.11 4.01
C LEU A 153 -15.56 -16.39 4.35
N ARG A 154 -14.25 -16.38 4.12
CA ARG A 154 -13.38 -17.55 4.35
C ARG A 154 -12.16 -17.17 5.17
N LYS A 155 -11.64 -18.16 5.91
CA LYS A 155 -10.37 -18.02 6.66
C LYS A 155 -9.20 -18.58 5.86
N GLU A 156 -9.48 -19.47 4.92
CA GLU A 156 -8.55 -20.16 4.04
C GLU A 156 -8.30 -19.36 2.75
N GLN A 157 -7.26 -19.73 2.00
CA GLN A 157 -6.96 -19.20 0.65
C GLN A 157 -7.00 -17.66 0.57
N ARG A 158 -6.35 -17.02 1.53
CA ARG A 158 -6.28 -15.56 1.59
C ARG A 158 -5.41 -15.04 0.46
N SER A 159 -5.79 -13.87 -0.05
CA SER A 159 -4.94 -13.14 -1.00
C SER A 159 -3.66 -12.65 -0.34
N VAL A 160 -2.57 -12.58 -1.11
CA VAL A 160 -1.24 -12.24 -0.59
C VAL A 160 -1.20 -10.83 0.01
N ASP A 161 -1.93 -9.89 -0.57
CA ASP A 161 -2.00 -8.51 -0.07
C ASP A 161 -2.81 -8.38 1.22
N MET A 162 -3.81 -9.25 1.41
CA MET A 162 -4.54 -9.38 2.66
C MET A 162 -3.69 -10.05 3.74
N ALA A 163 -2.91 -11.08 3.39
CA ALA A 163 -2.01 -11.75 4.30
C ALA A 163 -0.88 -10.82 4.80
N LEU A 164 -0.35 -9.97 3.92
CA LEU A 164 0.64 -8.95 4.27
C LEU A 164 0.05 -7.83 5.13
N PHE A 165 -1.03 -7.20 4.69
CA PHE A 165 -1.50 -5.92 5.26
C PHE A 165 -2.74 -6.02 6.14
N GLY A 166 -3.25 -7.24 6.34
CA GLY A 166 -4.39 -7.54 7.19
C GLY A 166 -5.74 -7.17 6.58
N ARG A 167 -6.79 -7.54 7.32
CA ARG A 167 -8.19 -7.24 7.04
C ARG A 167 -8.92 -7.00 8.36
N MET A 168 -9.77 -5.99 8.38
CA MET A 168 -10.68 -5.70 9.48
C MET A 168 -12.12 -5.66 8.97
N LEU A 169 -13.00 -6.41 9.62
CA LEU A 169 -14.44 -6.49 9.41
C LEU A 169 -15.11 -6.28 10.78
N ALA A 170 -15.78 -5.14 10.96
CA ALA A 170 -16.41 -4.81 12.24
C ALA A 170 -17.61 -5.71 12.54
N SER A 171 -18.38 -6.09 11.52
CA SER A 171 -19.57 -6.94 11.64
C SER A 171 -19.25 -8.43 11.81
N SER A 172 -18.06 -8.87 11.39
CA SER A 172 -17.66 -10.28 11.44
C SER A 172 -16.18 -10.42 11.84
N PRO A 173 -15.83 -10.06 13.10
CA PRO A 173 -14.44 -9.98 13.55
C PRO A 173 -13.68 -11.31 13.48
N GLU A 174 -14.38 -12.45 13.48
CA GLU A 174 -13.82 -13.79 13.36
C GLU A 174 -13.11 -14.04 12.02
N PHE A 175 -13.39 -13.21 11.01
CA PHE A 175 -12.74 -13.22 9.69
C PHE A 175 -11.66 -12.14 9.55
N ASN A 176 -11.31 -11.44 10.63
CA ASN A 176 -10.18 -10.52 10.64
C ASN A 176 -8.87 -11.25 10.34
N VAL A 177 -7.97 -10.56 9.66
CA VAL A 177 -6.64 -11.06 9.32
C VAL A 177 -5.63 -10.13 9.95
N GLU A 178 -4.83 -10.67 10.85
CA GLU A 178 -3.68 -9.96 11.41
C GLU A 178 -2.62 -9.74 10.33
N ALA A 179 -2.11 -8.52 10.22
CA ALA A 179 -1.12 -8.16 9.21
C ALA A 179 0.25 -8.76 9.54
N ALA A 180 0.83 -9.51 8.60
CA ALA A 180 2.19 -10.02 8.76
C ALA A 180 3.27 -8.96 8.50
N CYS A 181 2.92 -7.85 7.85
CA CYS A 181 3.84 -6.79 7.46
C CYS A 181 3.49 -5.44 8.11
N GLN A 182 4.48 -4.88 8.80
CA GLN A 182 4.48 -3.54 9.36
C GLN A 182 5.25 -2.61 8.42
N VAL A 183 4.66 -1.47 8.07
CA VAL A 183 5.26 -0.46 7.18
C VAL A 183 5.21 0.88 7.89
N SER A 184 6.37 1.50 8.10
CA SER A 184 6.45 2.83 8.69
C SER A 184 5.93 3.90 7.73
N HIS A 185 5.62 5.08 8.26
CA HIS A 185 5.66 6.27 7.41
C HIS A 185 7.09 6.43 6.88
N ALA A 186 7.24 6.78 5.61
CA ALA A 186 8.54 7.22 5.11
C ALA A 186 8.75 8.66 5.55
N LEU A 187 9.91 8.96 6.13
CA LEU A 187 10.23 10.27 6.69
C LEU A 187 11.50 10.81 6.04
N GLY A 188 11.50 12.11 5.72
CA GLY A 188 12.71 12.81 5.31
C GLY A 188 13.81 12.68 6.37
N VAL A 189 15.05 12.46 5.97
CA VAL A 189 16.18 12.38 6.92
C VAL A 189 16.69 13.75 7.39
N SER A 190 16.28 14.81 6.69
CA SER A 190 16.70 16.21 6.88
C SER A 190 15.50 17.11 7.12
N ALA A 191 15.76 18.33 7.60
CA ALA A 191 14.73 19.37 7.64
C ALA A 191 14.23 19.70 6.23
N VAL A 192 12.95 20.06 6.10
CA VAL A 192 12.37 20.48 4.82
C VAL A 192 11.67 21.83 4.96
N THR A 193 11.71 22.59 3.87
CA THR A 193 10.83 23.73 3.65
C THR A 193 9.94 23.38 2.46
N ILE A 194 8.62 23.51 2.63
CA ILE A 194 7.69 23.36 1.52
C ILE A 194 7.78 24.62 0.67
N GLU A 195 8.06 24.44 -0.61
CA GLU A 195 8.05 25.49 -1.61
C GLU A 195 6.68 25.52 -2.28
N ASP A 196 6.24 26.71 -2.68
CA ASP A 196 4.97 26.90 -3.36
C ASP A 196 5.19 27.22 -4.84
N ASP A 197 4.58 26.40 -5.71
CA ASP A 197 4.58 26.60 -7.16
C ASP A 197 3.33 27.38 -7.57
N PHE A 198 3.51 28.64 -7.95
CA PHE A 198 2.43 29.46 -8.52
C PHE A 198 2.32 29.21 -10.02
N PHE A 199 1.16 28.73 -10.48
CA PHE A 199 0.92 28.39 -11.87
C PHE A 199 -0.32 29.08 -12.43
N THR A 200 -0.32 29.26 -13.76
CA THR A 200 -1.47 29.75 -14.52
C THR A 200 -1.86 28.75 -15.59
N ALA A 201 -3.13 28.74 -15.98
CA ALA A 201 -3.61 28.12 -17.21
C ALA A 201 -4.15 29.21 -18.12
N VAL A 202 -3.71 29.18 -19.38
CA VAL A 202 -4.09 30.14 -20.41
C VAL A 202 -5.20 29.52 -21.27
N ASP A 203 -6.15 30.33 -21.71
CA ASP A 203 -7.16 29.93 -22.69
C ASP A 203 -6.71 30.30 -24.10
N ASP A 204 -6.33 29.29 -24.88
CA ASP A 204 -5.81 29.45 -26.24
C ASP A 204 -6.81 30.13 -27.21
N LEU A 205 -8.12 30.12 -26.90
CA LEU A 205 -9.15 30.75 -27.73
C LEU A 205 -9.44 32.21 -27.35
N ASN A 206 -8.96 32.67 -26.19
CA ASN A 206 -9.18 34.03 -25.74
C ASN A 206 -8.16 35.00 -26.35
N LYS A 207 -8.50 35.58 -27.51
CA LYS A 207 -7.63 36.46 -28.32
C LYS A 207 -7.74 37.96 -28.00
N LYS A 208 -8.36 38.36 -26.89
CA LYS A 208 -8.47 39.80 -26.51
C LYS A 208 -7.11 40.34 -26.04
N GLU A 209 -6.87 41.65 -26.14
CA GLU A 209 -5.61 42.28 -25.67
C GLU A 209 -5.35 42.04 -24.16
N ASP A 210 -6.40 41.83 -23.37
CA ASP A 210 -6.34 41.31 -21.99
C ASP A 210 -6.43 39.76 -21.95
N ALA A 211 -5.58 39.06 -22.70
CA ALA A 211 -5.43 37.60 -22.67
C ALA A 211 -4.73 37.13 -21.38
N GLY A 212 -5.23 37.58 -20.22
CA GLY A 212 -4.74 37.20 -18.92
C GLY A 212 -4.95 35.72 -18.61
N SER A 213 -4.41 35.27 -17.47
CA SER A 213 -4.59 33.92 -16.95
C SER A 213 -6.07 33.55 -16.82
N ALA A 214 -6.50 32.47 -17.49
CA ALA A 214 -7.85 31.92 -17.35
C ALA A 214 -8.06 31.21 -16.01
N HIS A 215 -6.98 30.70 -15.41
CA HIS A 215 -6.98 30.13 -14.07
C HIS A 215 -5.63 30.33 -13.38
N MET A 216 -5.64 30.75 -12.13
CA MET A 216 -4.44 30.86 -11.28
C MET A 216 -4.56 29.84 -10.14
N GLY A 217 -3.47 29.17 -9.80
CA GLY A 217 -3.41 28.21 -8.72
C GLY A 217 -2.04 28.17 -8.06
N GLU A 218 -1.99 27.53 -6.90
CA GLU A 218 -0.76 27.33 -6.13
C GLU A 218 -0.65 25.86 -5.72
N GLN A 219 0.57 25.33 -5.74
CA GLN A 219 0.82 23.94 -5.40
C GLN A 219 2.12 23.80 -4.60
N GLY A 220 2.00 23.34 -3.35
CA GLY A 220 3.16 23.00 -2.55
C GLY A 220 3.92 21.78 -3.09
N PHE A 221 5.26 21.84 -3.06
CA PHE A 221 6.17 20.75 -3.41
C PHE A 221 7.45 20.82 -2.54
N ALA A 222 8.21 19.73 -2.49
CA ALA A 222 9.55 19.72 -1.91
C ALA A 222 10.32 18.47 -2.36
N SER A 223 11.63 18.45 -2.11
CA SER A 223 12.50 17.29 -2.30
C SER A 223 12.99 16.75 -0.96
N ALA A 224 13.28 15.45 -0.87
CA ALA A 224 13.92 14.87 0.30
C ALA A 224 14.51 13.48 -0.01
N LEU A 225 15.50 13.10 0.79
CA LEU A 225 15.88 11.70 1.00
C LEU A 225 15.00 11.09 2.10
N PHE A 226 14.25 10.06 1.76
CA PHE A 226 13.32 9.41 2.68
C PHE A 226 13.90 8.12 3.24
N TYR A 227 13.78 7.95 4.56
CA TYR A 227 13.96 6.67 5.24
C TYR A 227 12.62 5.95 5.35
N THR A 228 12.58 4.70 4.88
CA THR A 228 11.42 3.80 4.99
C THR A 228 11.82 2.52 5.73
N TYR A 229 11.00 2.11 6.71
CA TYR A 229 11.18 0.87 7.45
C TYR A 229 10.02 -0.09 7.20
N ILE A 230 10.37 -1.35 6.90
CA ILE A 230 9.41 -2.44 6.72
C ILE A 230 9.85 -3.60 7.61
N CYS A 231 8.91 -4.22 8.32
CA CYS A 231 9.16 -5.44 9.08
C CYS A 231 8.12 -6.49 8.68
N ILE A 232 8.59 -7.69 8.34
CA ILE A 232 7.77 -8.82 7.91
C ILE A 232 7.99 -9.96 8.89
N SER A 233 6.90 -10.45 9.49
CA SER A 233 6.88 -11.71 10.23
C SER A 233 6.69 -12.86 9.24
N ARG A 234 7.77 -13.59 8.94
CA ARG A 234 7.75 -14.70 7.96
C ARG A 234 6.77 -15.79 8.38
N ASP A 235 6.78 -16.17 9.65
CA ASP A 235 5.94 -17.26 10.15
C ASP A 235 4.46 -16.87 10.21
N LEU A 236 4.14 -15.62 10.55
CA LEU A 236 2.76 -15.14 10.47
C LEU A 236 2.28 -15.05 9.02
N LEU A 237 3.15 -14.66 8.10
CA LEU A 237 2.82 -14.62 6.67
C LEU A 237 2.52 -16.03 6.14
N ILE A 238 3.37 -17.02 6.44
CA ILE A 238 3.14 -18.43 6.07
C ILE A 238 1.81 -18.92 6.66
N LYS A 239 1.55 -18.64 7.94
CA LYS A 239 0.28 -18.99 8.58
C LYS A 239 -0.92 -18.33 7.88
N ASN A 240 -0.81 -17.05 7.52
CA ASN A 240 -1.86 -16.33 6.81
C ASN A 240 -2.10 -16.87 5.40
N LEU A 241 -1.08 -17.46 4.77
CA LEU A 241 -1.15 -18.10 3.46
C LEU A 241 -1.49 -19.60 3.53
N GLY A 242 -1.93 -20.10 4.69
CA GLY A 242 -2.35 -21.48 4.85
C GLY A 242 -1.20 -22.50 4.86
N GLY A 243 0.02 -22.07 5.19
CA GLY A 243 1.21 -22.93 5.20
C GLY A 243 2.01 -22.94 3.90
N ASP A 244 1.64 -22.13 2.90
CA ASP A 244 2.36 -22.06 1.62
C ASP A 244 3.65 -21.24 1.75
N GLU A 245 4.76 -21.94 2.02
CA GLU A 245 6.08 -21.34 2.16
C GLU A 245 6.61 -20.76 0.84
N GLU A 246 6.35 -21.41 -0.29
CA GLU A 246 6.84 -20.95 -1.59
C GLU A 246 6.13 -19.67 -2.03
N LEU A 247 4.82 -19.56 -1.80
CA LEU A 247 4.09 -18.32 -2.01
C LEU A 247 4.57 -17.21 -1.05
N ALA A 248 4.89 -17.56 0.20
CA ALA A 248 5.45 -16.60 1.15
C ALA A 248 6.80 -16.05 0.67
N LYS A 249 7.73 -16.90 0.21
CA LYS A 249 9.02 -16.47 -0.35
C LYS A 249 8.84 -15.56 -1.55
N ARG A 250 7.95 -15.93 -2.48
CA ARG A 250 7.66 -15.12 -3.69
C ARG A 250 7.08 -13.76 -3.33
N VAL A 251 6.13 -13.69 -2.39
CA VAL A 251 5.51 -12.39 -2.04
C VAL A 251 6.47 -11.50 -1.27
N ILE A 252 7.36 -12.06 -0.44
CA ILE A 252 8.43 -11.30 0.22
C ILE A 252 9.38 -10.69 -0.82
N ALA A 253 9.79 -11.45 -1.84
CA ALA A 253 10.58 -10.92 -2.94
C ALA A 253 9.84 -9.79 -3.66
N ALA A 254 8.59 -10.03 -4.07
CA ALA A 254 7.80 -9.05 -4.81
C ALA A 254 7.56 -7.75 -4.02
N LEU A 255 7.28 -7.86 -2.71
CA LEU A 255 7.15 -6.69 -1.84
C LEU A 255 8.49 -5.94 -1.70
N THR A 256 9.60 -6.67 -1.58
CA THR A 256 10.93 -6.06 -1.48
C THR A 256 11.27 -5.31 -2.78
N GLU A 257 11.14 -5.96 -3.93
CA GLU A 257 11.39 -5.34 -5.24
C GLU A 257 10.54 -4.09 -5.44
N THR A 258 9.23 -4.17 -5.17
CA THR A 258 8.32 -3.03 -5.32
C THR A 258 8.63 -1.92 -4.34
N ALA A 259 9.05 -2.22 -3.12
CA ALA A 259 9.48 -1.20 -2.16
C ALA A 259 10.75 -0.46 -2.60
N LEU A 260 11.66 -1.12 -3.34
CA LEU A 260 12.86 -0.50 -3.88
C LEU A 260 12.62 0.29 -5.18
N THR A 261 11.61 -0.08 -5.98
CA THR A 261 11.48 0.39 -7.38
C THR A 261 10.22 1.22 -7.66
N VAL A 262 9.19 1.14 -6.82
CA VAL A 262 7.89 1.77 -7.06
C VAL A 262 7.66 2.96 -6.15
N SER A 263 7.38 4.10 -6.77
CA SER A 263 7.04 5.36 -6.12
C SER A 263 5.53 5.60 -6.02
N PRO A 264 5.04 6.36 -5.02
CA PRO A 264 3.66 6.87 -5.00
C PRO A 264 3.33 7.70 -6.24
N THR A 265 2.09 7.62 -6.72
CA THR A 265 1.64 8.28 -7.96
C THR A 265 1.06 9.69 -7.77
N GLY A 266 1.10 10.23 -6.54
CA GLY A 266 0.57 11.56 -6.24
C GLY A 266 1.30 12.63 -7.04
N LYS A 267 0.54 13.39 -7.87
CA LYS A 267 1.07 14.45 -8.76
C LYS A 267 2.24 14.00 -9.65
N GLN A 268 2.41 12.69 -9.86
CA GLN A 268 3.56 12.13 -10.59
C GLN A 268 3.66 12.64 -12.04
N ASN A 269 2.54 12.90 -12.72
CA ASN A 269 2.55 13.43 -14.09
C ASN A 269 3.01 14.89 -14.17
N SER A 270 2.88 15.66 -13.08
CA SER A 270 3.32 17.05 -13.02
C SER A 270 4.80 17.19 -12.63
N PHE A 271 5.33 16.24 -11.84
CA PHE A 271 6.69 16.32 -11.28
C PHE A 271 7.66 15.24 -11.79
N ALA A 272 7.20 14.27 -12.58
CA ALA A 272 8.01 13.13 -13.04
C ALA A 272 8.76 12.40 -11.90
N SER A 273 8.11 12.24 -10.75
CA SER A 273 8.75 11.92 -9.46
C SER A 273 9.09 10.44 -9.22
N ARG A 274 9.32 9.64 -10.27
CA ARG A 274 9.68 8.22 -10.10
C ARG A 274 11.14 8.08 -9.70
N ALA A 275 11.42 7.25 -8.72
CA ALA A 275 12.78 7.03 -8.21
C ALA A 275 12.96 5.60 -7.69
N TYR A 276 14.20 5.11 -7.78
CA TYR A 276 14.64 3.87 -7.14
C TYR A 276 15.35 4.17 -5.82
N ALA A 277 15.30 3.20 -4.89
CA ALA A 277 16.06 3.28 -3.65
C ALA A 277 17.57 3.38 -3.94
N SER A 278 18.22 4.37 -3.35
CA SER A 278 19.68 4.56 -3.45
C SER A 278 20.43 3.61 -2.50
N TYR A 279 19.77 3.16 -1.44
CA TYR A 279 20.31 2.20 -0.49
C TYR A 279 19.21 1.32 0.10
N ALA A 280 19.51 0.05 0.31
CA ALA A 280 18.68 -0.88 1.05
C ALA A 280 19.55 -1.76 1.96
N LEU A 281 19.11 -1.94 3.20
CA LEU A 281 19.65 -2.92 4.14
C LEU A 281 18.53 -3.87 4.54
N ALA A 282 18.72 -5.15 4.29
CA ALA A 282 17.87 -6.22 4.79
C ALA A 282 18.53 -6.91 5.98
N GLU A 283 17.79 -7.12 7.07
CA GLU A 283 18.23 -7.93 8.21
C GLU A 283 17.25 -9.07 8.48
N ILE A 284 17.75 -10.25 8.81
CA ILE A 284 16.95 -11.43 9.20
C ILE A 284 17.33 -11.85 10.61
N GLY A 285 16.34 -12.20 11.44
CA GLY A 285 16.60 -12.86 12.72
C GLY A 285 15.34 -13.08 13.56
N GLN A 286 15.53 -13.71 14.72
CA GLN A 286 14.43 -14.06 15.63
C GLN A 286 14.24 -13.11 16.82
N ARG A 287 15.15 -12.14 16.99
CA ARG A 287 15.05 -11.10 18.02
C ARG A 287 13.93 -10.12 17.68
N GLN A 288 13.51 -9.35 18.68
CA GLN A 288 12.52 -8.29 18.49
C GLN A 288 12.99 -7.33 17.37
N PRO A 289 12.18 -7.12 16.32
CA PRO A 289 12.54 -6.23 15.23
C PRO A 289 12.53 -4.77 15.72
N ARG A 290 13.40 -3.94 15.14
CA ARG A 290 13.65 -2.55 15.52
C ARG A 290 13.84 -1.67 14.29
N SER A 291 13.22 -0.49 14.32
CA SER A 291 13.53 0.54 13.32
C SER A 291 14.86 1.22 13.65
N LEU A 292 15.63 1.56 12.62
CA LEU A 292 16.81 2.40 12.71
C LEU A 292 16.50 3.90 12.54
N ALA A 293 15.23 4.31 12.66
CA ALA A 293 14.81 5.72 12.57
C ALA A 293 15.56 6.66 13.54
N ALA A 294 16.05 6.11 14.67
CA ALA A 294 16.88 6.84 15.62
C ALA A 294 18.14 7.46 14.99
N ALA A 295 18.68 6.85 13.92
CA ALA A 295 19.81 7.37 13.14
C ALA A 295 19.55 8.79 12.59
N PHE A 296 18.27 9.10 12.37
CA PHE A 296 17.82 10.36 11.81
C PHE A 296 17.04 11.18 12.83
N PHE A 297 17.06 10.82 14.13
CA PHE A 297 16.38 11.63 15.14
C PHE A 297 16.92 13.05 15.12
N GLN A 298 18.24 13.23 15.09
CA GLN A 298 18.85 14.50 14.67
C GLN A 298 18.87 14.60 13.13
N PRO A 299 18.46 15.74 12.54
CA PRO A 299 18.41 15.86 11.08
C PRO A 299 19.81 15.75 10.46
N VAL A 300 19.89 15.16 9.27
CA VAL A 300 21.07 15.22 8.42
C VAL A 300 21.22 16.67 7.93
N ARG A 301 22.44 17.20 8.01
CA ARG A 301 22.76 18.61 7.66
C ARG A 301 23.88 18.72 6.63
N GLU A 302 24.52 17.60 6.34
CA GLU A 302 25.56 17.45 5.33
C GLU A 302 24.98 17.79 3.94
N ALA A 303 25.79 18.44 3.11
CA ALA A 303 25.36 18.83 1.76
C ALA A 303 25.06 17.61 0.89
N ASP A 304 25.92 16.59 0.97
CA ASP A 304 25.68 15.29 0.35
C ASP A 304 24.98 14.35 1.33
N GLN A 305 23.64 14.37 1.26
CA GLN A 305 22.81 13.70 2.25
C GLN A 305 22.80 12.17 2.09
N ILE A 306 23.02 11.63 0.90
CA ILE A 306 22.89 10.18 0.64
C ILE A 306 24.00 9.40 1.38
N PRO A 307 25.30 9.65 1.15
CA PRO A 307 26.36 8.95 1.87
C PRO A 307 26.30 9.19 3.37
N ALA A 308 26.01 10.43 3.80
CA ALA A 308 25.88 10.77 5.21
C ALA A 308 24.76 9.97 5.89
N ALA A 309 23.61 9.81 5.23
CA ALA A 309 22.50 9.04 5.77
C ALA A 309 22.83 7.54 5.85
N ILE A 310 23.52 6.98 4.85
CA ILE A 310 23.97 5.58 4.86
C ILE A 310 24.91 5.33 6.05
N VAL A 311 25.92 6.19 6.24
CA VAL A 311 26.88 6.07 7.35
C VAL A 311 26.17 6.15 8.71
N ARG A 312 25.26 7.11 8.90
CA ARG A 312 24.49 7.23 10.16
C ARG A 312 23.62 6.01 10.42
N LEU A 313 23.01 5.45 9.39
CA LEU A 313 22.18 4.25 9.49
C LEU A 313 23.01 3.02 9.90
N LYS A 314 24.16 2.79 9.25
CA LYS A 314 25.11 1.71 9.58
C LYS A 314 25.63 1.85 11.01
N HIS A 315 26.07 3.05 11.39
CA HIS A 315 26.53 3.34 12.75
C HIS A 315 25.44 3.10 13.81
N GLN A 316 24.18 3.47 13.54
CA GLN A 316 23.08 3.21 14.45
C GLN A 316 22.81 1.71 14.63
N ARG A 317 22.91 0.92 13.55
CA ARG A 317 22.79 -0.54 13.60
C ARG A 317 23.88 -1.13 14.49
N GLU A 318 25.14 -0.75 14.24
CA GLU A 318 26.31 -1.21 15.00
C GLU A 318 26.23 -0.80 16.48
N SER A 319 25.77 0.42 16.76
CA SER A 319 25.58 0.91 18.13
C SER A 319 24.55 0.06 18.89
N PHE A 320 23.45 -0.32 18.24
CA PHE A 320 22.47 -1.23 18.85
C PHE A 320 23.06 -2.62 19.08
N GLU A 321 23.80 -3.16 18.11
CA GLU A 321 24.42 -4.47 18.26
C GLU A 321 25.50 -4.50 19.35
N HIS A 322 26.29 -3.43 19.48
CA HIS A 322 27.26 -3.27 20.55
C HIS A 322 26.59 -3.21 21.93
N ALA A 323 25.51 -2.43 22.07
CA ALA A 323 24.85 -2.24 23.36
C ALA A 323 23.97 -3.43 23.79
N TYR A 324 23.29 -4.08 22.86
CA TYR A 324 22.29 -5.13 23.13
C TYR A 324 22.75 -6.54 22.74
N GLY A 325 23.96 -6.68 22.21
CA GLY A 325 24.49 -7.91 21.62
C GLY A 325 23.92 -8.17 20.23
N LYS A 326 24.18 -9.37 19.69
CA LYS A 326 23.74 -9.80 18.37
C LYS A 326 22.24 -9.53 18.15
N CYS A 327 21.93 -8.53 17.35
CA CYS A 327 20.56 -8.08 17.11
C CYS A 327 19.89 -8.83 15.95
N THR A 328 20.68 -9.29 14.98
CA THR A 328 20.20 -9.95 13.76
C THR A 328 21.13 -11.12 13.42
N ASP A 329 20.59 -12.14 12.76
CA ASP A 329 21.32 -13.37 12.46
C ASP A 329 22.19 -13.24 11.21
N ALA A 330 21.66 -12.55 10.20
CA ALA A 330 22.33 -12.19 8.96
C ALA A 330 21.79 -10.87 8.43
N HIS A 331 22.55 -10.23 7.56
CA HIS A 331 22.11 -9.03 6.82
C HIS A 331 22.71 -9.01 5.42
N GLN A 332 22.05 -8.30 4.51
CA GLN A 332 22.50 -8.03 3.15
C GLN A 332 22.21 -6.59 2.79
N GLU A 333 23.08 -5.95 2.01
CA GLU A 333 22.88 -4.58 1.56
C GLU A 333 22.97 -4.43 0.03
N LEU A 334 22.31 -3.38 -0.46
CA LEU A 334 22.42 -2.83 -1.79
C LEU A 334 22.75 -1.34 -1.62
N ASN A 335 23.89 -0.91 -2.15
CA ASN A 335 24.43 0.44 -2.00
C ASN A 335 24.77 1.00 -3.39
N VAL A 336 23.85 1.78 -3.97
CA VAL A 336 23.98 2.32 -5.32
C VAL A 336 25.16 3.29 -5.45
N PRO A 337 25.38 4.26 -4.53
CA PRO A 337 26.53 5.16 -4.58
C PRO A 337 27.90 4.45 -4.63
N GLU A 338 28.04 3.33 -3.91
CA GLU A 338 29.29 2.57 -3.87
C GLU A 338 29.36 1.43 -4.90
N GLY A 339 28.29 1.20 -5.67
CA GLY A 339 28.20 0.09 -6.63
C GLY A 339 28.28 -1.30 -5.99
N GLN A 340 27.82 -1.44 -4.74
CA GLN A 340 27.90 -2.70 -3.97
C GLN A 340 26.54 -3.38 -3.82
N GLY A 341 26.53 -4.70 -3.98
CA GLY A 341 25.33 -5.52 -3.90
C GLY A 341 24.40 -5.34 -5.11
N THR A 342 23.55 -6.33 -5.34
CA THR A 342 22.58 -6.33 -6.43
C THR A 342 21.16 -6.55 -5.93
N LEU A 343 20.17 -6.12 -6.71
CA LEU A 343 18.76 -6.42 -6.41
C LEU A 343 18.53 -7.93 -6.32
N ALA A 344 19.12 -8.71 -7.25
CA ALA A 344 18.97 -10.16 -7.26
C ALA A 344 19.49 -10.83 -5.98
N GLU A 345 20.65 -10.41 -5.47
CA GLU A 345 21.20 -10.93 -4.21
C GLU A 345 20.33 -10.55 -3.01
N LEU A 346 19.81 -9.31 -2.97
CA LEU A 346 18.93 -8.85 -1.90
C LEU A 346 17.61 -9.63 -1.91
N LEU A 347 17.02 -9.86 -3.08
CA LEU A 347 15.80 -10.67 -3.24
C LEU A 347 16.02 -12.13 -2.84
N ALA A 348 17.14 -12.72 -3.27
CA ALA A 348 17.52 -14.07 -2.85
C ALA A 348 17.74 -14.17 -1.34
N PHE A 349 18.25 -13.11 -0.70
CA PHE A 349 18.45 -13.04 0.75
C PHE A 349 17.13 -13.01 1.54
N VAL A 350 16.19 -12.15 1.15
CA VAL A 350 14.91 -12.01 1.88
C VAL A 350 13.96 -13.20 1.66
N SER A 351 14.15 -13.97 0.58
CA SER A 351 13.31 -15.11 0.23
C SER A 351 13.84 -16.46 0.72
N GLN A 352 14.78 -16.47 1.67
CA GLN A 352 15.28 -17.71 2.29
C GLN A 352 14.23 -18.38 3.18
#